data_AF-A0A139R912-F1
#
_entry.id   AF-A0A139R912-F1
#
_cell.length_a   1.000
_cell.length_b   1.000
_cell.length_c   1.000
_cell.angle_alpha   90.00
_cell.angle_beta   90.00
_cell.angle_gamma   90.00
#
_symmetry.space_group_name_H-M   'P 1'
#
loop_
_entity.id
_entity.type
_entity.pdbx_description
1 polymer ?
#
loop_
_entity_poly.entity_id
_entity_poly.type
_entity_poly.pdbx_seq_one_letter_code
_entity_poly.pdbx_strand_id
1 'polypeptide(L)'
;MALTNKQRQVTDISVWLMRYYQILTGCVKPRSYKFGRYLEIQDVDAVKRLFRSRVKITKMVVLNDTVTTPAQETAALATMKILERRFANKSNYEK
;
A
#
# COMPACT_ATOMS: atom_id res chain seq x y z
N MET A 1 11.90 -25.60 8.13
CA MET A 1 12.76 -24.50 8.61
C MET A 1 11.97 -23.22 8.53
N ALA A 2 11.77 -22.55 9.68
CA ALA A 2 10.98 -21.34 9.79
C ALA A 2 11.60 -20.19 8.99
N LEU A 3 10.81 -19.52 8.15
CA LEU A 3 11.16 -18.21 7.61
C LEU A 3 11.03 -17.22 8.75
N THR A 4 12.10 -17.06 9.52
CA THR A 4 12.29 -15.92 10.40
C THR A 4 12.15 -14.66 9.55
N ASN A 5 11.15 -13.84 9.89
CA ASN A 5 10.92 -12.54 9.27
C ASN A 5 12.27 -11.84 9.03
N LYS A 6 12.66 -11.61 7.77
CA LYS A 6 13.90 -10.88 7.47
C LYS A 6 13.68 -9.41 7.78
N GLN A 7 13.99 -8.97 8.99
CA GLN A 7 14.15 -7.55 9.24
C GLN A 7 15.33 -7.02 8.42
N ARG A 8 15.17 -5.80 7.90
CA ARG A 8 16.19 -5.14 7.08
C ARG A 8 17.48 -5.01 7.88
N GLN A 9 18.59 -5.50 7.33
CA GLN A 9 19.93 -5.31 7.86
C GLN A 9 20.50 -3.97 7.38
N VAL A 10 21.47 -3.42 8.12
CA VAL A 10 22.11 -2.14 7.77
C VAL A 10 22.85 -2.24 6.42
N THR A 11 23.30 -3.44 6.06
CA THR A 11 23.95 -3.75 4.79
C THR A 11 22.97 -3.93 3.63
N ASP A 12 21.66 -4.00 3.91
CA ASP A 12 20.67 -4.17 2.85
C ASP A 12 20.53 -2.90 2.01
N ILE A 13 20.45 -3.10 0.70
CA ILE A 13 20.24 -2.02 -0.25
C ILE A 13 18.88 -1.36 0.02
N SER A 14 18.91 -0.06 0.30
CA SER A 14 17.69 0.73 0.51
C SER A 14 17.06 1.14 -0.82
N VAL A 15 15.74 1.33 -0.80
CA VAL A 15 15.02 1.90 -1.96
C VAL A 15 15.54 3.29 -2.33
N TRP A 16 16.06 4.04 -1.34
CA TRP A 16 16.66 5.35 -1.54
C TRP A 16 17.96 5.27 -2.35
N LEU A 17 18.84 4.34 -1.98
CA LEU A 17 20.10 4.12 -2.69
C LEU A 17 19.84 3.72 -4.15
N MET A 18 18.89 2.81 -4.38
CA MET A 18 18.54 2.39 -5.75
C MET A 18 17.94 3.51 -6.58
N ARG A 19 17.06 4.33 -5.99
CA ARG A 19 16.48 5.50 -6.67
C ARG A 19 17.57 6.52 -7.01
N TYR A 20 18.48 6.79 -6.07
CA TYR A 20 19.58 7.71 -6.29
C TYR A 20 20.52 7.23 -7.40
N TYR A 21 20.89 5.94 -7.39
CA TYR A 21 21.66 5.32 -8.46
C TYR A 21 20.96 5.42 -9.83
N GLN A 22 19.65 5.18 -9.90
CA GLN A 22 18.87 5.32 -11.13
C GLN A 22 18.87 6.75 -11.68
N ILE A 23 18.82 7.75 -10.79
CA ILE A 23 18.93 9.16 -11.16
C ILE A 23 20.30 9.44 -11.78
N LEU A 24 21.37 9.03 -11.09
CA LEU A 24 22.75 9.25 -11.56
C LEU A 24 23.07 8.55 -12.88
N THR A 25 22.51 7.36 -13.10
CA THR A 25 22.73 6.57 -14.32
C THR A 25 21.75 6.91 -15.45
N GLY A 26 20.85 7.89 -15.27
CA GLY A 26 19.84 8.23 -16.25
C GLY A 26 18.80 7.13 -16.50
N CYS A 27 18.80 6.07 -15.70
CA CYS A 27 17.88 4.93 -15.80
C CYS A 27 16.54 5.18 -15.09
N VAL A 28 16.07 6.42 -15.10
CA VAL A 28 14.78 6.80 -14.52
C VAL A 28 13.68 6.57 -15.56
N LYS A 29 12.68 5.74 -15.22
CA LYS A 29 11.49 5.56 -16.04
C LYS A 29 10.27 6.14 -15.31
N PRO A 30 9.55 7.11 -15.89
CA PRO A 30 8.34 7.63 -15.27
C PRO A 30 7.31 6.51 -15.14
N ARG A 31 6.65 6.46 -13.99
CA ARG A 31 5.59 5.48 -13.73
C ARG A 31 4.28 5.99 -14.31
N SER A 32 3.50 5.09 -14.91
CA SER A 32 2.17 5.46 -15.42
C SER A 32 1.30 6.00 -14.29
N TYR A 33 0.56 7.08 -14.57
CA TYR A 33 -0.45 7.62 -13.67
C TYR A 33 -1.58 6.60 -13.34
N LYS A 34 -1.70 5.54 -14.14
CA LYS A 34 -2.66 4.43 -13.92
C LYS A 34 -2.10 3.29 -13.08
N PHE A 35 -0.85 3.36 -12.64
CA PHE A 35 -0.19 2.25 -11.93
C PHE A 35 -0.82 1.95 -10.57
N GLY A 36 -1.12 3.02 -9.82
CA GLY A 36 -1.47 2.94 -8.41
C GLY A 36 -2.53 3.97 -8.01
N ARG A 37 -3.13 3.76 -6.84
CA ARG A 37 -3.99 4.74 -6.16
C ARG A 37 -3.41 4.99 -4.77
N TYR A 38 -3.34 6.26 -4.41
CA TYR A 38 -2.98 6.72 -3.08
C TYR A 38 -4.27 7.17 -2.42
N LEU A 39 -4.56 6.62 -1.24
CA LEU A 39 -5.74 6.89 -0.45
C LEU A 39 -5.32 7.06 1.01
N GLU A 40 -6.06 7.86 1.75
CA GLU A 40 -5.92 7.89 3.21
C GLU A 40 -6.88 6.87 3.84
N ILE A 41 -6.51 6.30 4.99
CA ILE A 41 -7.32 5.26 5.64
C ILE A 41 -8.68 5.80 6.12
N GLN A 42 -8.77 7.10 6.41
CA GLN A 42 -10.00 7.80 6.75
C GLN A 42 -10.96 8.00 5.55
N ASP A 43 -10.51 7.82 4.30
CA ASP A 43 -11.33 8.04 3.10
C ASP A 43 -12.23 6.84 2.79
N VAL A 44 -13.12 6.49 3.72
CA VAL A 44 -13.96 5.29 3.67
C VAL A 44 -14.70 5.15 2.34
N ASP A 45 -15.26 6.24 1.82
CA ASP A 45 -16.02 6.20 0.57
C ASP A 45 -15.14 6.02 -0.67
N ALA A 46 -13.93 6.56 -0.66
CA ALA A 46 -12.97 6.32 -1.74
C ALA A 46 -12.56 4.84 -1.77
N VAL A 47 -12.34 4.24 -0.60
CA VAL A 47 -12.06 2.81 -0.44
C VAL A 47 -13.24 1.96 -0.91
N LYS A 48 -14.48 2.29 -0.52
CA LYS A 48 -15.68 1.59 -1.01
C LYS A 48 -15.80 1.67 -2.52
N ARG A 49 -15.61 2.86 -3.11
CA ARG A 49 -15.68 3.06 -4.57
C ARG A 49 -14.63 2.25 -5.31
N LEU A 50 -13.40 2.21 -4.79
CA LEU A 50 -12.30 1.43 -5.34
C LEU A 50 -12.71 -0.05 -5.50
N PHE A 51 -13.30 -0.66 -4.46
CA PHE A 51 -13.70 -2.06 -4.50
C PHE A 51 -15.03 -2.34 -5.22
N ARG A 52 -15.90 -1.34 -5.37
CA ARG A 52 -17.15 -1.46 -6.15
C ARG A 52 -16.92 -1.35 -7.65
N SER A 53 -15.91 -0.60 -8.09
CA SER A 53 -15.68 -0.39 -9.51
C SER A 53 -15.23 -1.70 -10.19
N ARG A 54 -15.94 -2.11 -11.25
CA ARG A 54 -15.51 -3.21 -12.16
C ARG A 54 -14.32 -2.79 -13.06
N VAL A 55 -13.87 -1.55 -12.96
CA VAL A 55 -12.80 -0.99 -13.76
C VAL A 55 -11.47 -1.52 -13.22
N LYS A 56 -10.77 -2.29 -14.05
CA LYS A 56 -9.41 -2.86 -13.84
C LYS A 56 -8.79 -2.46 -12.51
N ILE A 57 -8.83 -3.42 -11.57
CA ILE A 57 -8.21 -3.35 -10.25
C ILE A 57 -6.84 -2.68 -10.40
N THR A 58 -6.70 -1.51 -9.79
CA THR A 58 -5.42 -0.83 -9.65
C THR A 58 -4.40 -1.84 -9.11
N LYS A 59 -3.28 -2.03 -9.80
CA LYS A 59 -2.28 -3.06 -9.42
C LYS A 59 -1.73 -2.85 -8.01
N MET A 60 -1.74 -1.61 -7.53
CA MET A 60 -1.24 -1.22 -6.22
C MET A 60 -2.15 -0.16 -5.60
N VAL A 61 -2.45 -0.32 -4.33
CA VAL A 61 -3.16 0.68 -3.52
C VAL A 61 -2.26 0.98 -2.33
N VAL A 62 -1.98 2.26 -2.10
CA VAL A 62 -1.26 2.73 -0.92
C VAL A 62 -2.30 3.38 -0.02
N LEU A 63 -2.40 2.86 1.21
CA LEU A 63 -3.24 3.42 2.26
C LEU A 63 -2.31 4.03 3.30
N ASN A 64 -2.38 5.34 3.45
CA ASN A 64 -1.67 6.06 4.49
C ASN A 64 -2.54 6.10 5.75
N ASP A 65 -1.91 6.00 6.92
CA ASP A 65 -2.53 5.93 8.24
C ASP A 65 -2.41 7.25 9.01
N THR A 66 -2.56 8.38 8.33
CA THR A 66 -2.50 9.68 8.99
C THR A 66 -3.78 9.96 9.79
N VAL A 67 -3.78 9.50 11.05
CA VAL A 67 -4.88 9.72 11.99
C VAL A 67 -4.44 10.72 13.06
N THR A 68 -5.08 11.88 13.07
CA THR A 68 -4.82 12.97 14.05
C THR A 68 -6.03 13.29 14.92
N THR A 69 -7.20 12.72 14.62
CA THR A 69 -8.45 13.00 15.33
C THR A 69 -9.26 11.72 15.61
N PRO A 70 -10.08 11.68 16.69
CA PRO A 70 -10.94 10.53 16.99
C PRO A 70 -11.95 10.17 15.89
N ALA A 71 -12.40 11.17 15.13
CA ALA A 71 -13.29 10.96 13.98
C ALA A 71 -12.59 10.20 12.84
N GLN A 72 -11.33 10.53 12.57
CA GLN A 72 -10.50 9.80 11.60
C GLN A 72 -10.20 8.37 12.05
N GLU A 73 -10.04 8.14 13.37
CA GLU A 73 -9.87 6.79 13.91
C GLU A 73 -11.12 5.93 13.67
N THR A 74 -12.30 6.50 13.91
CA THR A 74 -13.58 5.83 13.61
C THR A 74 -13.71 5.50 12.12
N ALA A 75 -13.30 6.42 11.25
CA ALA A 75 -13.27 6.20 9.81
C ALA A 75 -12.26 5.10 9.40
N ALA A 76 -11.07 5.09 10.02
CA ALA A 76 -10.06 4.07 9.79
C ALA A 76 -10.59 2.67 10.15
N LEU A 77 -11.27 2.51 11.29
CA LEU A 77 -11.91 1.26 11.69
C LEU A 77 -12.97 0.78 10.68
N ALA A 78 -13.72 1.71 10.09
CA ALA A 78 -14.68 1.37 9.03
C ALA A 78 -13.97 0.88 7.75
N THR A 79 -12.84 1.50 7.38
CA THR A 79 -11.97 1.05 6.29
C THR A 79 -11.38 -0.33 6.55
N MET A 80 -10.90 -0.60 7.77
CA MET A 80 -10.39 -1.93 8.15
C MET A 80 -11.44 -3.02 7.96
N LYS A 81 -12.67 -2.80 8.42
CA LYS A 81 -13.80 -3.74 8.22
C LYS A 81 -14.08 -4.03 6.74
N ILE A 82 -13.89 -3.05 5.86
CA ILE A 82 -14.06 -3.25 4.41
C ILE A 82 -12.94 -4.16 3.87
N LEU A 83 -11.70 -3.92 4.30
CA LEU A 83 -10.53 -4.70 3.86
C LEU A 83 -10.60 -6.14 4.36
N GLU A 84 -10.95 -6.37 5.62
CA GLU A 84 -11.12 -7.71 6.21
C GLU A 84 -12.15 -8.54 5.44
N ARG A 85 -13.29 -7.94 5.08
CA ARG A 85 -14.31 -8.61 4.27
C ARG A 85 -13.81 -8.91 2.86
N ARG A 86 -13.01 -8.03 2.27
CA ARG A 86 -12.52 -8.18 0.90
C ARG A 86 -11.38 -9.19 0.80
N PHE A 87 -10.50 -9.21 1.80
CA PHE A 87 -9.30 -10.03 1.88
C PHE A 87 -9.39 -10.99 3.06
N ALA A 88 -10.46 -11.77 3.13
CA ALA A 88 -10.70 -12.73 4.21
C ALA A 88 -9.60 -13.79 4.32
N ASN A 89 -8.96 -14.12 3.19
CA ASN A 89 -7.85 -15.06 3.13
C ASN A 89 -6.54 -14.29 3.08
N LYS A 90 -5.60 -14.63 3.97
CA LYS A 90 -4.24 -14.11 3.92
C LYS A 90 -3.56 -14.45 2.61
N SER A 91 -2.66 -13.56 2.23
CA SER A 91 -1.79 -13.73 1.07
C SER A 91 -0.95 -15.01 1.20
N ASN A 92 -0.63 -15.64 0.07
CA ASN A 92 0.32 -16.77 0.05
C ASN A 92 1.72 -16.38 0.54
N TYR A 93 2.04 -15.08 0.56
CA TYR A 93 3.31 -14.55 1.11
C TYR A 93 3.31 -14.44 2.65
N GLU A 94 2.16 -14.59 3.28
CA GLU A 94 1.98 -14.49 4.74
C GLU A 94 1.57 -15.82 5.40
N LYS A 95 1.63 -16.93 4.64
CA LYS A 95 1.35 -18.28 5.13
C LYS A 95 2.56 -18.89 5.81
#